data_AF-A0A0F2N7F4-F1
#
_entry.id   AF-A0A0F2N7F4-F1
#
_cell.length_a   1.000
_cell.length_b   1.000
_cell.length_c   1.000
_cell.angle_alpha   90.00
_cell.angle_beta   90.00
_cell.angle_gamma   90.00
#
_symmetry.space_group_name_H-M   'P 1'
#
loop_
_entity.id
_entity.type
_entity.pdbx_description
1 polymer ?
#
loop_
_entity_poly.entity_id
_entity_poly.type
_entity_poly.pdbx_seq_one_letter_code
_entity_poly.pdbx_strand_id
1 'polypeptide(L)' 'MKFPRCVWVVEVGPRDGLQNEPFFLNTELKAALINHLIKSGFSRMRGHMSGFWKNLQGSL' A
#
# COMPACT_ATOMS: atom_id res chain seq x y z
N MET A 1 -17.00 27.57 0.47
CA MET A 1 -15.84 26.81 -0.05
C MET A 1 -16.32 25.79 -1.07
N LYS A 2 -15.58 25.57 -2.17
CA LYS A 2 -15.84 24.48 -3.14
C LYS A 2 -14.91 23.31 -2.83
N PHE A 3 -15.47 22.11 -2.68
CA PHE A 3 -14.71 20.88 -2.52
C PHE A 3 -14.56 20.16 -3.86
N PRO A 4 -13.49 19.35 -4.02
CA PRO A 4 -13.33 18.50 -5.20
C PRO A 4 -14.43 17.43 -5.26
N ARG A 5 -14.81 17.03 -6.48
CA ARG A 5 -15.82 15.98 -6.72
C ARG A 5 -15.31 14.57 -6.42
N CYS A 6 -14.00 14.36 -6.48
CA CYS A 6 -13.35 13.11 -6.14
C CYS A 6 -11.94 13.38 -5.61
N VAL A 7 -11.45 12.47 -4.79
CA VAL A 7 -10.08 12.50 -4.28
C VAL A 7 -9.48 11.10 -4.38
N TRP A 8 -8.17 11.06 -4.57
CA TRP A 8 -7.41 9.82 -4.54
C TRP A 8 -6.76 9.67 -3.19
N VAL A 9 -7.05 8.57 -2.51
CA VAL A 9 -6.33 8.18 -1.28
C VAL A 9 -5.24 7.21 -1.68
N VAL A 10 -3.99 7.53 -1.32
CA VAL A 10 -2.82 6.71 -1.62
C VAL A 10 -2.25 6.22 -0.30
N GLU A 11 -2.26 4.89 -0.13
CA GLU A 11 -1.72 4.27 1.07
C GLU A 11 -0.20 4.12 0.97
N VAL A 12 0.51 4.67 1.95
CA VAL A 12 1.99 4.71 2.01
C VAL A 12 2.55 4.02 3.25
N GLY A 13 1.70 3.64 4.20
CA GLY A 13 2.05 2.96 5.45
C GLY A 13 2.90 1.71 5.26
N PRO A 14 2.60 0.80 4.32
CA PRO A 14 3.43 -0.40 4.09
C PRO A 14 4.88 -0.12 3.72
N ARG A 15 5.20 1.10 3.28
CA ARG A 15 6.55 1.55 2.93
C ARG A 15 7.04 2.62 3.90
N ASP A 16 6.53 3.84 3.77
CA ASP A 16 7.00 5.01 4.54
C ASP A 16 6.69 4.85 6.03
N GLY A 17 5.50 4.34 6.37
CA GLY A 17 5.12 4.10 7.76
C GLY A 17 6.03 3.06 8.42
N LEU A 18 6.11 1.86 7.84
CA LEU A 18 6.90 0.76 8.40
C LEU A 18 8.42 0.98 8.35
N GLN A 19 8.91 1.89 7.51
CA GLN A 19 10.33 2.30 7.50
C GLN A 19 10.70 3.20 8.67
N ASN A 20 9.73 3.96 9.21
CA ASN A 20 9.94 4.86 10.35
C ASN A 20 9.73 4.17 11.71
N GLU A 21 9.30 2.90 11.71
CA GLU A 21 9.15 2.13 12.94
C GLU A 21 10.52 1.75 13.50
N PRO A 22 10.74 1.89 14.83
CA PRO A 22 12.04 1.63 15.45
C PRO A 22 12.41 0.14 15.48
N PHE A 23 11.46 -0.77 15.18
CA PHE A 23 11.67 -2.20 15.19
C PHE A 23 11.47 -2.81 13.80
N PHE A 24 12.33 -3.78 13.46
CA PHE A 24 12.20 -4.49 12.20
C PHE A 24 11.00 -5.44 12.23
N LEU A 25 10.01 -5.17 11.40
CA LEU A 25 8.88 -6.08 11.20
C LEU A 25 9.26 -7.23 10.27
N ASN A 26 8.83 -8.44 10.64
CA ASN A 26 9.03 -9.63 9.82
C ASN A 26 8.31 -9.49 8.46
N THR A 27 8.80 -10.21 7.46
CA THR A 27 8.27 -10.14 6.09
C THR A 27 6.82 -10.62 6.00
N GLU A 28 6.44 -11.60 6.82
CA GLU A 28 5.10 -12.20 6.82
C GLU A 28 4.02 -11.20 7.27
N LEU A 29 4.29 -10.43 8.32
CA LEU A 29 3.41 -9.37 8.82
C LEU A 29 3.28 -8.23 7.81
N LYS A 30 4.37 -7.88 7.10
CA LYS A 30 4.33 -6.89 6.01
C LYS A 30 3.44 -7.38 4.87
N ALA A 31 3.55 -8.65 4.48
CA ALA A 31 2.71 -9.24 3.45
C ALA A 31 1.24 -9.33 3.89
N ALA A 32 0.97 -9.70 5.14
CA ALA A 32 -0.37 -9.74 5.70
C ALA A 32 -1.02 -8.35 5.69
N LEU A 33 -0.30 -7.30 6.12
CA LEU A 33 -0.78 -5.92 6.07
C LEU A 33 -1.17 -5.51 4.64
N ILE A 34 -0.30 -5.76 3.66
CA ILE A 34 -0.58 -5.44 2.25
C ILE A 34 -1.84 -6.19 1.78
N ASN A 35 -1.97 -7.48 2.09
CA ASN A 35 -3.15 -8.27 1.72
C ASN A 35 -4.44 -7.72 2.34
N HIS A 36 -4.40 -7.27 3.59
CA HIS A 36 -5.55 -6.63 4.23
C HIS A 36 -5.91 -5.30 3.55
N LEU A 37 -4.92 -4.50 3.18
CA LEU A 37 -5.13 -3.23 2.48
C LEU A 37 -5.76 -3.44 1.09
N ILE A 38 -5.29 -4.45 0.33
CA ILE A 38 -5.90 -4.84 -0.94
C ILE A 38 -7.37 -5.22 -0.73
N LYS A 39 -7.66 -6.09 0.26
CA LYS A 39 -9.02 -6.54 0.57
C LYS A 39 -9.95 -5.40 1.00
N SER A 40 -9.42 -4.34 1.61
CA SER A 40 -10.21 -3.17 2.02
C SER A 40 -10.56 -2.20 0.87
N GLY A 41 -10.13 -2.48 -0.36
CA GLY A 41 -10.53 -1.73 -1.55
C GLY A 41 -9.59 -0.57 -1.91
N PHE A 42 -8.38 -0.50 -1.33
CA PHE A 42 -7.39 0.50 -1.75
C PHE A 42 -6.89 0.20 -3.17
N SER A 43 -7.29 1.04 -4.13
CA SER A 43 -6.91 0.89 -5.54
C SER A 43 -5.46 1.31 -5.82
N ARG A 44 -4.79 2.00 -4.89
CA ARG A 44 -3.42 2.50 -5.11
C ARG A 44 -2.58 2.50 -3.82
N MET A 45 -1.59 1.61 -3.78
CA MET A 45 -0.51 1.59 -2.79
C MET A 45 0.82 1.99 -3.44
N ARG A 46 1.70 2.66 -2.69
CA ARG A 46 3.06 2.98 -3.14
C ARG A 46 4.08 2.13 -2.37
N GLY A 47 4.65 1.11 -3.03
CA GLY A 47 5.79 0.34 -2.53
C GLY A 47 6.99 0.44 -3.47
N HIS A 48 8.19 0.67 -2.94
CA HIS A 48 9.41 0.75 -3.74
C HIS A 48 9.97 -0.66 -4.01
N MET A 49 9.31 -1.41 -4.90
CA MET A 49 9.82 -2.66 -5.47
C MET A 49 9.37 -2.71 -6.93
N SER A 50 10.25 -2.28 -7.84
CA SER A 50 9.95 -2.00 -9.26
C SER A 50 9.39 -3.18 -10.07
N GLY A 51 9.50 -4.41 -9.58
CA GLY A 51 8.98 -5.63 -10.25
C GLY A 51 7.70 -6.24 -9.66
N PHE A 52 7.45 -6.10 -8.36
CA PHE A 52 6.37 -6.84 -7.68
C PHE A 52 4.97 -6.30 -8.00
N TRP A 53 4.83 -4.98 -8.07
CA TRP A 53 3.52 -4.33 -8.28
C TRP A 53 2.99 -4.43 -9.72
N LYS A 54 3.88 -4.60 -10.71
CA LYS A 54 3.46 -4.83 -12.09
C LYS A 54 2.72 -6.16 -12.25
N ASN A 55 3.14 -7.19 -11.51
CA ASN A 55 2.51 -8.52 -11.57
C ASN A 55 1.15 -8.57 -10.87
N LEU A 56 0.92 -7.75 -9.85
CA LEU A 56 -0.37 -7.69 -9.14
C LEU A 56 -1.46 -6.93 -9.92
N GLN A 57 -1.09 -6.00 -10.81
CA GLN A 57 -2.05 -5.29 -11.66
C GLN A 57 -2.46 -6.09 -12.91
N GLY A 58 -1.73 -7.14 -13.26
CA GLY A 58 -2.02 -8.02 -14.40
C GLY A 58 -2.88 -9.25 -14.07
N SER A 59 -3.44 -9.32 -12.87
CA SER A 59 -4.29 -10.45 -12.41
C SER A 59 -5.68 -10.00 -11.94
N LEU A 60 -6.15 -8.85 -12.45
CA LEU A 60 -7.53 -8.38 -12.32
C LEU A 60 -8.17 -8.25 -13.70
#